data_AF-A0AAW5MSP0-F1
#
_entry.id   AF-A0AAW5MSP0-F1
#
_cell.length_a   1.000
_cell.length_b   1.000
_cell.length_c   1.000
_cell.angle_alpha   90.00
_cell.angle_beta   90.00
_cell.angle_gamma   90.00
#
_symmetry.space_group_name_H-M   'P 1'
#
loop_
_entity.id
_entity.type
_entity.pdbx_description
1 polymer ?
#
loop_
_entity_poly.entity_id
_entity_poly.type
_entity_poly.pdbx_seq_one_letter_code
_entity_poly.pdbx_strand_id
1 'polypeptide(L)'
;GDDNIFGLSAAQRYGGIFVPPHIEVIHQYMREMMAGGGKMILGSDSQTRYGALGTMAVGEGGGELVKQLMNDTWDIDYPAVVAVHLTG
;
A
#
# COMPACT_ATOMS: atom_id res chain seq x y z
N GLY A 1 -10.97 -17.58 -10.77
CA GLY A 1 -12.40 -17.67 -11.10
C GLY A 1 -13.09 -16.59 -10.31
N ASP A 2 -14.07 -15.91 -10.92
CA ASP A 2 -14.86 -14.78 -10.42
C ASP A 2 -14.10 -13.58 -9.81
N ASP A 3 -13.37 -13.73 -8.70
CA ASP A 3 -12.70 -12.64 -7.99
C ASP A 3 -11.69 -11.87 -8.84
N ASN A 4 -10.93 -12.58 -9.69
CA ASN A 4 -9.99 -11.92 -10.61
C ASN A 4 -10.72 -11.08 -11.67
N ILE A 5 -11.89 -11.55 -12.12
CA ILE A 5 -12.71 -10.84 -13.12
C ILE A 5 -13.36 -9.64 -12.45
N PHE A 6 -13.86 -9.82 -11.22
CA PHE A 6 -14.38 -8.74 -10.40
C PHE A 6 -13.31 -7.67 -10.15
N GLY A 7 -12.13 -8.05 -9.67
CA GLY A 7 -11.01 -7.14 -9.41
C GLY A 7 -10.55 -6.40 -10.67
N LEU A 8 -10.43 -7.10 -11.80
CA LEU A 8 -10.10 -6.48 -13.09
C LEU A 8 -11.18 -5.47 -13.52
N SER A 9 -12.46 -5.84 -13.42
CA SER A 9 -13.56 -4.96 -13.80
C SER A 9 -13.65 -3.71 -12.91
N ALA A 10 -13.37 -3.85 -11.61
CA ALA A 10 -13.34 -2.76 -10.66
C ALA A 10 -12.17 -1.81 -10.95
N ALA A 11 -10.97 -2.34 -11.20
CA ALA A 11 -9.81 -1.54 -11.60
C ALA A 11 -10.08 -0.76 -12.89
N GLN A 12 -10.69 -1.39 -13.90
CA GLN A 12 -11.07 -0.73 -15.15
C GLN A 12 -12.14 0.35 -14.96
N ARG A 13 -13.13 0.11 -14.09
CA ARG A 13 -14.23 1.04 -13.85
C ARG A 13 -13.83 2.26 -13.02
N TYR A 14 -12.99 2.04 -12.00
CA TYR A 14 -12.67 3.07 -10.99
C TYR A 14 -11.25 3.62 -11.11
N GLY A 15 -10.46 3.20 -12.10
CA GLY A 15 -9.13 3.77 -12.38
C GLY A 15 -7.98 3.17 -11.56
N GLY A 16 -8.07 1.89 -11.20
CA GLY A 16 -7.03 1.17 -10.47
C GLY A 16 -6.07 0.39 -11.38
N ILE A 17 -4.97 -0.09 -10.80
CA ILE A 17 -4.05 -1.02 -11.46
C ILE A 17 -4.41 -2.45 -11.04
N PHE A 18 -4.64 -3.33 -12.02
CA PHE A 18 -4.81 -4.75 -11.77
C PHE A 18 -3.50 -5.49 -12.05
N VAL A 19 -2.91 -6.08 -11.01
CA VAL A 19 -1.72 -6.95 -11.14
C VAL A 19 -2.20 -8.40 -11.25
N PRO A 20 -1.95 -9.10 -12.36
CA PRO A 20 -2.41 -10.47 -12.53
C PRO A 20 -1.78 -11.43 -11.51
N PRO A 21 -2.55 -12.39 -10.97
CA PRO A 21 -2.15 -13.23 -9.84
C PRO A 21 -0.96 -14.17 -10.09
N HIS A 22 -0.55 -14.35 -11.36
CA HIS A 22 0.58 -15.18 -11.75
C HIS A 22 1.87 -14.39 -11.97
N ILE A 23 1.81 -13.06 -11.93
CA ILE A 23 2.92 -12.21 -12.33
C ILE A 23 3.79 -11.87 -11.12
N GLU A 24 3.22 -11.41 -9.99
CA GLU A 24 4.03 -10.98 -8.84
C GLU A 24 3.34 -11.12 -7.47
N VAL A 25 4.15 -11.24 -6.42
CA VAL A 25 3.72 -11.03 -5.03
C VAL A 25 3.52 -9.52 -4.82
N ILE A 26 2.36 -9.10 -4.29
CA ILE A 26 1.98 -7.69 -4.17
C ILE A 26 3.08 -6.78 -3.61
N HIS A 27 3.81 -7.22 -2.59
CA HIS A 27 4.86 -6.39 -2.01
C HIS A 27 6.10 -6.24 -2.89
N GLN A 28 6.37 -7.18 -3.78
CA GLN A 28 7.44 -7.02 -4.77
C GLN A 28 7.05 -5.95 -5.79
N TYR A 29 5.87 -6.08 -6.39
CA TYR A 29 5.30 -5.08 -7.30
C TYR A 29 5.34 -3.67 -6.71
N MET A 30 4.85 -3.51 -5.47
CA MET A 30 4.81 -2.22 -4.81
C MET A 30 6.21 -1.63 -4.55
N ARG A 31 7.22 -2.46 -4.24
CA ARG A 31 8.60 -1.99 -4.06
C ARG A 31 9.22 -1.52 -5.38
N GLU A 32 8.97 -2.24 -6.45
CA GLU A 32 9.59 -1.97 -7.75
C GLU A 32 8.92 -0.81 -8.49
N MET A 33 7.59 -0.69 -8.36
CA MET A 33 6.80 0.22 -9.18
C MET A 33 6.32 1.46 -8.43
N MET A 34 6.06 1.36 -7.13
CA MET A 34 5.30 2.39 -6.40
C MET A 34 6.10 3.07 -5.28
N ALA A 35 6.96 2.33 -4.56
CA ALA A 35 7.77 2.86 -3.47
C ALA A 35 8.80 3.92 -3.94
N GLY A 36 9.41 4.61 -2.99
CA GLY A 36 10.38 5.67 -3.20
C GLY A 36 10.41 6.71 -2.07
N GLY A 37 11.49 7.49 -2.05
CA GLY A 37 11.72 8.53 -1.05
C GLY A 37 10.66 9.62 -1.08
N GLY A 38 10.13 10.00 0.09
CA GLY A 38 9.14 11.07 0.23
C GLY A 38 7.72 10.68 -0.19
N LYS A 39 7.50 9.43 -0.61
CA LYS A 39 6.17 8.90 -0.92
C LYS A 39 5.49 8.34 0.33
N MET A 40 4.16 8.23 0.25
CA MET A 40 3.32 7.57 1.23
C MET A 40 2.46 6.49 0.57
N ILE A 41 2.32 5.33 1.21
CA ILE A 41 1.53 4.20 0.72
C ILE A 41 0.72 3.59 1.86
N LEU A 42 -0.60 3.54 1.71
CA LEU A 42 -1.48 2.72 2.57
C LEU A 42 -1.88 1.45 1.82
N GLY A 43 -1.86 0.31 2.51
CA GLY A 43 -2.18 -0.99 1.92
C GLY A 43 -3.04 -1.85 2.84
N SER A 44 -3.84 -2.74 2.28
CA SER A 44 -4.75 -3.60 3.08
C SER A 44 -4.06 -4.77 3.79
N ASP A 45 -2.73 -4.85 3.66
CA ASP A 45 -1.93 -5.93 4.22
C ASP A 45 -1.03 -5.41 5.35
N SER A 46 -0.97 -6.16 6.46
CA SER A 46 -0.16 -5.85 7.64
C SER A 46 1.35 -5.70 7.38
N GLN A 47 1.84 -6.27 6.27
CA GLN A 47 3.25 -6.25 5.87
C GLN A 47 3.55 -5.10 4.89
N THR A 48 2.64 -4.15 4.73
CA THR A 48 2.87 -2.89 4.01
C THR A 48 3.91 -2.05 4.76
N ARG A 49 5.19 -2.34 4.51
CA ARG A 49 6.36 -1.67 5.13
C ARG A 49 7.49 -1.54 4.11
N TYR A 50 7.70 -0.33 3.60
CA TYR A 50 8.68 -0.01 2.56
C TYR A 50 9.67 1.08 3.00
N GLY A 51 9.84 1.26 4.31
CA GLY A 51 10.71 2.29 4.88
C GLY A 51 12.17 2.21 4.44
N ALA A 52 12.66 1.02 4.09
CA ALA A 52 14.00 0.84 3.52
C ALA A 52 14.21 1.61 2.19
N LEU A 53 13.13 1.93 1.48
CA LEU A 53 13.14 2.72 0.24
C LEU A 53 12.77 4.20 0.48
N GLY A 54 12.73 4.64 1.74
CA GLY A 54 12.37 6.02 2.12
C GLY A 54 10.87 6.33 2.01
N THR A 55 10.02 5.31 1.95
CA THR A 55 8.56 5.44 1.85
C THR A 55 7.90 5.31 3.23
N MET A 56 7.00 6.25 3.56
CA MET A 56 6.08 6.06 4.68
C MET A 56 4.99 5.08 4.25
N ALA A 57 5.07 3.82 4.71
CA ALA A 57 4.15 2.77 4.29
C ALA A 57 3.49 2.13 5.50
N VAL A 58 2.16 2.00 5.48
CA VAL A 58 1.35 1.52 6.61
C VAL A 58 0.28 0.54 6.13
N GLY A 59 0.10 -0.55 6.88
CA GLY A 59 -0.98 -1.51 6.67
C GLY A 59 -2.24 -1.06 7.41
N GLU A 60 -3.37 -1.03 6.73
CA GLU A 60 -4.65 -0.53 7.23
C GLU A 60 -5.83 -1.43 6.89
N GLY A 61 -6.93 -1.28 7.64
CA GLY A 61 -8.18 -1.97 7.38
C GLY A 61 -8.92 -1.43 6.16
N GLY A 62 -9.80 -2.24 5.57
CA GLY A 62 -10.58 -1.85 4.40
C GLY A 62 -11.40 -0.56 4.58
N GLY A 63 -11.88 -0.29 5.81
CA GLY A 63 -12.60 0.95 6.12
C GLY A 63 -11.76 2.22 5.91
N GLU A 64 -10.50 2.23 6.35
CA GLU A 64 -9.60 3.37 6.18
C GLU A 64 -9.18 3.54 4.71
N LEU A 65 -9.00 2.43 3.98
CA LEU A 65 -8.70 2.50 2.55
C LEU A 65 -9.88 3.06 1.75
N VAL A 66 -11.12 2.75 2.11
CA VAL A 66 -12.31 3.33 1.48
C VAL A 66 -12.33 4.84 1.66
N LYS A 67 -11.99 5.37 2.85
CA LYS A 67 -11.87 6.83 3.07
C LYS A 67 -10.88 7.46 2.10
N GLN A 68 -9.70 6.87 1.93
CA GLN A 68 -8.71 7.36 0.97
C GLN A 68 -9.22 7.34 -0.47
N LEU A 69 -9.92 6.29 -0.89
CA LEU A 69 -10.52 6.22 -2.22
C LEU A 69 -11.60 7.29 -2.44
N MET A 70 -12.21 7.79 -1.36
CA MET A 70 -13.18 8.88 -1.37
C MET A 70 -12.54 10.27 -1.22
N ASN A 71 -11.20 10.35 -1.18
CA ASN A 71 -10.41 11.57 -0.91
C ASN A 71 -10.62 12.17 0.49
N ASP A 72 -11.06 11.36 1.46
CA ASP A 72 -11.06 11.74 2.85
C ASP A 72 -9.65 11.62 3.46
N THR A 73 -9.44 12.22 4.62
CA THR A 73 -8.18 12.16 5.36
C THR A 73 -7.96 10.79 6.00
N TRP A 74 -6.69 10.41 6.14
CA TRP A 74 -6.28 9.28 6.98
C TRP A 74 -5.76 9.85 8.29
N ASP A 75 -6.62 9.81 9.30
CA ASP A 75 -6.37 10.42 10.60
C ASP A 75 -5.97 9.35 11.61
N ILE A 76 -4.71 9.44 12.05
CA ILE A 76 -4.16 8.57 13.09
C ILE A 76 -3.45 9.41 14.15
N ASP A 77 -3.34 8.85 15.35
CA ASP A 77 -2.45 9.41 16.35
C ASP A 77 -1.01 9.37 15.83
N TYR A 78 -0.28 10.47 16.02
CA TYR A 78 1.10 10.55 15.56
C TYR A 78 1.94 9.45 16.23
N PRO A 79 2.56 8.55 15.47
CA PRO A 79 3.27 7.43 16.05
C PRO A 79 4.55 7.91 16.74
N ALA A 80 4.91 7.26 17.84
CA ALA A 80 6.21 7.47 18.45
C ALA A 80 7.33 7.09 17.47
N VAL A 81 8.39 7.90 17.44
CA VAL A 81 9.56 7.65 16.60
C VAL A 81 10.65 7.01 17.44
N VAL A 82 11.06 5.80 17.06
CA VAL A 82 12.17 5.07 17.69
C VAL A 82 13.36 5.07 16.74
N ALA A 83 14.44 5.74 17.13
CA ALA A 83 15.69 5.74 16.39
C ALA A 83 16.53 4.50 16.76
N VAL A 84 16.87 3.69 15.75
CA VAL A 84 17.78 2.54 15.90
C VAL A 84 19.12 2.90 15.26
N HIS A 85 20.17 3.03 16.07
CA HIS A 85 21.53 3.28 15.60
C HIS A 85 22.30 1.97 15.55
N LEU A 86 22.65 1.53 14.35
CA LEU A 86 23.44 0.32 14.12
C LEU A 86 24.91 0.69 13.95
N THR A 87 25.79 0.08 14.75
CA THR A 87 27.26 0.24 14.67
C THR A 87 27.91 -1.12 14.42
N GLY A 88 29.10 -1.12 13.83
CA GLY A 88 29.95 -2.30 13.65
C GLY A 88 31.09 -2.35 14.65
#